data_AF-A0A662EK45-F1
#
_entry.id   AF-A0A662EK45-F1
#
_cell.length_a   1.000
_cell.length_b   1.000
_cell.length_c   1.000
_cell.angle_alpha   90.00
_cell.angle_beta   90.00
_cell.angle_gamma   90.00
#
_symmetry.space_group_name_H-M   'P 1'
#
loop_
_entity.id
_entity.type
_entity.pdbx_description
1 polymer ?
#
loop_
_entity_poly.entity_id
_entity_poly.type
_entity_poly.pdbx_seq_one_letter_code
_entity_poly.pdbx_strand_id
1 'polypeptide(L)'
;MAVMRITLVLVFAGISGLAAAEVPTYLWAKISLPQDAVAALPERAQTAGIPIAVAGEAGSLSLVGAKTEEELLSLNTYLFLDGPFFLLGISGANGLAFLRGEQTEAEIICFGDPEPLSHMVSVLDNLGLLSPGTEVEFTERTLSLKIPAPPEGVKLDPVLWGLLVHPDWFAFARDYGIERVGLRVRVVA
;
A
#
# COMPACT_ATOMS: atom_id res chain seq x y z
N MET A 1 -19.67 25.64 8.66
CA MET A 1 -18.69 24.65 8.20
C MET A 1 -18.87 24.47 6.71
N ALA A 2 -17.90 24.90 5.91
CA ALA A 2 -17.90 24.61 4.48
C ALA A 2 -17.53 23.13 4.31
N VAL A 3 -18.44 22.32 3.78
CA VAL A 3 -18.13 20.95 3.36
C VAL A 3 -17.30 21.09 2.09
N MET A 4 -15.98 20.99 2.22
CA MET A 4 -15.06 20.98 1.09
C MET A 4 -15.19 19.62 0.41
N ARG A 5 -15.71 19.59 -0.81
CA ARG A 5 -15.84 18.36 -1.61
C ARG A 5 -14.51 18.12 -2.34
N ILE A 6 -13.82 17.03 -2.02
CA ILE A 6 -12.67 16.56 -2.78
C ILE A 6 -13.20 15.66 -3.91
N THR A 7 -12.88 16.00 -5.15
CA THR A 7 -13.25 15.21 -6.33
C THR A 7 -12.00 14.50 -6.82
N LEU A 8 -11.91 13.19 -6.63
CA LEU A 8 -10.92 12.37 -7.33
C LEU A 8 -11.52 11.91 -8.67
N VAL A 9 -10.87 12.23 -9.78
CA VAL A 9 -11.23 11.72 -11.10
C VAL A 9 -10.30 10.54 -11.41
N LEU A 10 -10.88 9.34 -11.49
CA LEU A 10 -10.18 8.14 -11.94
C LEU A 10 -10.27 8.05 -13.47
N VAL A 11 -9.14 8.17 -14.16
CA VAL A 11 -9.07 7.99 -15.61
C VAL A 11 -8.43 6.64 -15.91
N PHE A 12 -9.17 5.74 -16.58
CA PHE A 12 -8.68 4.45 -17.04
C PHE A 12 -8.40 4.52 -18.55
N ALA A 13 -7.15 4.35 -18.95
CA ALA A 13 -6.78 4.24 -20.35
C ALA A 13 -7.02 2.81 -20.85
N GLY A 14 -8.17 2.57 -21.53
CA GLY A 14 -8.40 1.49 -22.50
C GLY A 14 -8.09 0.04 -22.07
N ILE A 15 -9.09 -0.63 -21.50
CA ILE A 15 -9.10 -2.09 -21.26
C ILE A 15 -9.28 -2.86 -22.58
N SER A 16 -8.30 -3.68 -22.95
CA SER A 16 -8.42 -4.66 -24.03
C SER A 16 -8.37 -6.06 -23.44
N GLY A 17 -9.53 -6.69 -23.21
CA GLY A 17 -9.61 -8.09 -22.84
C GLY A 17 -9.45 -8.99 -24.07
N LEU A 18 -8.63 -10.05 -23.96
CA LEU A 18 -8.73 -11.29 -24.74
C LEU A 18 -7.78 -12.34 -24.15
N ALA A 19 -8.36 -13.47 -23.76
CA ALA A 19 -7.75 -14.58 -23.04
C ALA A 19 -6.50 -15.20 -23.72
N ALA A 20 -5.36 -15.12 -23.02
CA ALA A 20 -4.21 -16.02 -23.14
C ALA A 20 -3.37 -15.88 -21.86
N ALA A 21 -3.33 -16.92 -20.99
CA ALA A 21 -2.59 -16.98 -19.70
C ALA A 21 -2.15 -15.59 -19.21
N GLU A 22 -3.13 -14.76 -18.81
CA GLU A 22 -2.92 -13.33 -18.61
C GLU A 22 -1.86 -13.16 -17.51
N VAL A 23 -0.73 -12.57 -17.90
CA VAL A 23 0.25 -12.09 -16.93
C VAL A 23 -0.51 -11.14 -16.00
N PRO A 24 -0.53 -11.38 -14.67
CA PRO A 24 -1.35 -10.58 -13.78
C PRO A 24 -1.04 -9.11 -13.95
N THR A 25 -2.06 -8.27 -14.05
CA THR A 25 -1.91 -6.82 -14.12
C THR A 25 -2.34 -6.15 -12.83
N TYR A 26 -1.89 -4.92 -12.65
CA TYR A 26 -2.30 -4.06 -11.54
C TYR A 26 -2.31 -2.61 -12.00
N LEU A 27 -3.14 -1.81 -11.35
CA LEU A 27 -3.15 -0.36 -11.54
C LEU A 27 -2.13 0.27 -10.61
N TRP A 28 -1.38 1.23 -11.12
CA TRP A 28 -0.37 1.97 -10.36
C TRP A 28 -0.50 3.46 -10.61
N ALA A 29 -0.35 4.25 -9.56
CA ALA A 29 -0.21 5.70 -9.66
C ALA A 29 0.76 6.21 -8.60
N LYS A 30 1.42 7.34 -8.88
CA LYS A 30 2.22 8.07 -7.90
C LYS A 30 1.46 9.32 -7.45
N ILE A 31 1.47 9.62 -6.16
CA ILE A 31 0.83 10.80 -5.59
C ILE A 31 1.80 11.58 -4.68
N SER A 32 1.57 12.89 -4.58
CA SER A 32 2.19 13.73 -3.56
C SER A 32 1.28 13.82 -2.33
N LEU A 33 1.87 13.71 -1.15
CA LEU A 33 1.17 13.87 0.12
C LEU A 33 1.37 15.29 0.66
N PRO A 34 0.38 15.84 1.40
CA PRO A 34 0.57 17.09 2.12
C PRO A 34 1.73 16.98 3.13
N GLN A 35 2.43 18.09 3.35
CA GLN A 35 3.49 18.16 4.34
C GLN A 35 2.95 17.77 5.73
N ASP A 36 3.75 17.01 6.49
CA ASP A 36 3.43 16.51 7.83
C ASP A 36 2.21 15.57 7.91
N ALA A 37 1.59 15.20 6.79
CA ALA A 37 0.43 14.30 6.79
C ALA A 37 0.76 12.93 7.38
N VAL A 38 1.91 12.37 7.03
CA VAL A 38 2.39 11.07 7.57
C VAL A 38 2.63 11.13 9.07
N ALA A 39 3.18 12.24 9.59
CA ALA A 39 3.41 12.40 11.03
C ALA A 39 2.10 12.45 11.83
N ALA A 40 1.02 12.95 11.23
CA ALA A 40 -0.30 13.02 11.83
C ALA A 40 -1.14 11.73 11.65
N LEU A 41 -0.68 10.76 10.86
CA LEU A 41 -1.42 9.52 10.58
C LEU A 41 -1.82 8.71 11.81
N PRO A 42 -0.96 8.51 12.84
CA PRO A 42 -1.35 7.71 13.99
C PRO A 42 -2.61 8.23 14.68
N GLU A 43 -2.71 9.55 14.89
CA GLU A 43 -3.84 10.20 15.56
C GLU A 43 -5.09 10.20 14.67
N ARG A 44 -4.93 10.51 13.38
CA ARG A 44 -6.04 10.55 12.41
C ARG A 44 -6.63 9.16 12.19
N ALA A 45 -5.79 8.12 12.07
CA ALA A 45 -6.23 6.74 11.90
C ALA A 45 -7.02 6.26 13.12
N GLN A 46 -6.55 6.54 14.33
CA GLN A 46 -7.28 6.22 15.56
C GLN A 46 -8.62 6.95 15.64
N THR A 47 -8.66 8.23 15.29
CA THR A 47 -9.90 9.02 15.24
C THR A 47 -10.89 8.46 14.21
N ALA A 48 -10.37 7.98 13.07
CA ALA A 48 -11.16 7.33 12.03
C ALA A 48 -11.55 5.87 12.36
N GLY A 49 -11.08 5.31 13.49
CA GLY A 49 -11.32 3.92 13.86
C GLY A 49 -10.60 2.91 12.96
N ILE A 50 -9.54 3.33 12.27
CA ILE A 50 -8.72 2.45 11.42
C ILE A 50 -7.74 1.68 12.32
N PRO A 51 -7.78 0.33 12.30
CA PRO A 51 -6.82 -0.50 12.99
C PRO A 51 -5.38 -0.24 12.51
N ILE A 52 -4.44 -0.11 13.46
CA ILE A 52 -3.06 0.24 13.16
C ILE A 52 -2.04 -0.74 13.78
N ALA A 53 -0.92 -0.90 13.09
CA ALA A 53 0.31 -1.50 13.59
C ALA A 53 1.45 -0.48 13.54
N VAL A 54 2.12 -0.25 14.66
CA VAL A 54 3.23 0.70 14.78
C VAL A 54 4.50 -0.06 15.12
N ALA A 55 5.52 0.05 14.26
CA ALA A 55 6.83 -0.54 14.51
C ALA A 55 7.55 0.21 15.63
N GLY A 56 7.95 -0.53 16.66
CA GLY A 56 8.77 -0.05 17.77
C GLY A 56 10.25 -0.41 17.60
N GLU A 57 11.00 -0.29 18.69
CA GLU A 57 12.40 -0.70 18.74
C GLU A 57 12.55 -2.22 18.66
N ALA A 58 13.72 -2.68 18.19
CA ALA A 58 14.10 -4.09 18.16
C ALA A 58 13.09 -5.05 17.48
N GLY A 59 12.30 -4.55 16.53
CA GLY A 59 11.30 -5.35 15.81
C GLY A 59 10.03 -5.61 16.62
N SER A 60 9.77 -4.85 17.67
CA SER A 60 8.46 -4.86 18.34
C SER A 60 7.38 -4.25 17.45
N LEU A 61 6.15 -4.72 17.58
CA LEU A 61 4.98 -4.21 16.87
C LEU A 61 3.87 -3.92 17.88
N SER A 62 3.42 -2.67 17.94
CA SER A 62 2.30 -2.25 18.77
C SER A 62 1.02 -2.23 17.93
N LEU A 63 -0.01 -2.95 18.38
CA LEU A 63 -1.28 -3.07 17.66
C LEU A 63 -2.39 -2.30 18.39
N VAL A 64 -3.21 -1.58 17.61
CA VAL A 64 -4.43 -0.93 18.09
C VAL A 64 -5.57 -1.30 17.16
N GLY A 65 -6.68 -1.79 17.72
CA GLY A 65 -7.81 -2.29 16.93
C GLY A 65 -7.67 -3.75 16.44
N ALA A 66 -6.57 -4.42 16.77
CA ALA A 66 -6.33 -5.85 16.53
C ALA A 66 -5.43 -6.44 17.65
N LYS A 67 -5.47 -7.76 17.87
CA LYS A 67 -4.63 -8.46 18.86
C LYS A 67 -3.38 -9.07 18.24
N THR A 68 -3.47 -9.48 16.98
CA THR A 68 -2.33 -10.01 16.22
C THR A 68 -2.21 -9.34 14.86
N GLU A 69 -1.06 -9.50 14.23
CA GLU A 69 -0.83 -8.98 12.88
C GLU A 69 -1.70 -9.71 11.84
N GLU A 70 -1.94 -11.01 12.01
CA GLU A 70 -2.83 -11.78 11.15
C GLU A 70 -4.28 -11.31 11.27
N GLU A 71 -4.73 -10.99 12.48
CA GLU A 71 -6.04 -10.38 12.69
C GLU A 71 -6.12 -9.03 11.96
N LEU A 72 -5.12 -8.17 12.11
CA LEU A 72 -5.07 -6.87 11.44
C LEU A 72 -5.18 -7.02 9.91
N LEU A 73 -4.41 -7.93 9.31
CA LEU A 73 -4.41 -8.19 7.86
C LEU A 73 -5.72 -8.79 7.35
N SER A 74 -6.50 -9.44 8.23
CA SER A 74 -7.83 -9.98 7.89
C SER A 74 -8.93 -8.91 7.86
N LEU A 75 -8.65 -7.70 8.35
CA LEU A 75 -9.58 -6.58 8.32
C LEU A 75 -9.58 -5.92 6.93
N ASN A 76 -10.73 -5.37 6.54
CA ASN A 76 -10.88 -4.73 5.24
C ASN A 76 -10.08 -3.43 5.10
N THR A 77 -9.64 -2.83 6.21
CA THR A 77 -8.85 -1.60 6.20
C THR A 77 -7.88 -1.64 7.37
N TYR A 78 -6.59 -1.43 7.09
CA TYR A 78 -5.53 -1.47 8.08
C TYR A 78 -4.39 -0.54 7.69
N LEU A 79 -3.65 -0.05 8.69
CA LEU A 79 -2.50 0.83 8.48
C LEU A 79 -1.27 0.34 9.24
N PHE A 80 -0.17 0.15 8.53
CA PHE A 80 1.15 -0.08 9.11
C PHE A 80 1.96 1.22 9.10
N LEU A 81 2.66 1.48 10.20
CA LEU A 81 3.50 2.65 10.41
C LEU A 81 4.90 2.21 10.85
N ASP A 82 5.93 2.69 10.17
CA ASP A 82 7.33 2.42 10.50
C ASP A 82 8.21 3.65 10.21
N GLY A 83 8.36 4.51 11.22
CA GLY A 83 9.11 5.76 11.08
C GLY A 83 8.49 6.65 9.97
N PRO A 84 9.24 7.02 8.92
CA PRO A 84 8.71 7.80 7.82
C PRO A 84 7.87 6.97 6.83
N PHE A 85 7.91 5.64 6.92
CA PHE A 85 7.23 4.73 6.01
C PHE A 85 5.85 4.33 6.51
N PHE A 86 4.93 4.11 5.59
CA PHE A 86 3.61 3.60 5.90
C PHE A 86 3.05 2.71 4.78
N LEU A 87 2.05 1.90 5.14
CA LEU A 87 1.25 1.13 4.21
C LEU A 87 -0.20 1.08 4.72
N LEU A 88 -1.11 1.68 3.96
CA LEU A 88 -2.55 1.53 4.12
C LEU A 88 -3.03 0.44 3.15
N GLY A 89 -3.64 -0.61 3.67
CA GLY A 89 -4.27 -1.66 2.86
C GLY A 89 -5.78 -1.58 2.95
N ILE A 90 -6.46 -1.73 1.80
CA ILE A 90 -7.91 -1.79 1.69
C ILE A 90 -8.29 -2.99 0.83
N SER A 91 -9.01 -3.93 1.43
CA SER A 91 -9.50 -5.15 0.78
C SER A 91 -10.98 -5.00 0.43
N GLY A 92 -11.35 -5.39 -0.79
CA GLY A 92 -12.72 -5.57 -1.24
C GLY A 92 -13.05 -7.04 -1.48
N ALA A 93 -14.22 -7.32 -2.07
CA ALA A 93 -14.64 -8.70 -2.32
C ALA A 93 -13.74 -9.44 -3.32
N ASN A 94 -13.26 -8.74 -4.36
CA ASN A 94 -12.46 -9.29 -5.45
C ASN A 94 -11.24 -8.41 -5.80
N GLY A 95 -10.84 -7.53 -4.90
CA GLY A 95 -9.79 -6.55 -5.15
C GLY A 95 -9.04 -6.20 -3.88
N LEU A 96 -7.83 -5.67 -4.08
CA LEU A 96 -6.95 -5.22 -3.01
C LEU A 96 -6.26 -3.95 -3.47
N ALA A 97 -6.29 -2.92 -2.65
CA ALA A 97 -5.58 -1.69 -2.90
C ALA A 97 -4.63 -1.35 -1.75
N PHE A 98 -3.48 -0.80 -2.13
CA PHE A 98 -2.48 -0.30 -1.21
C PHE A 98 -2.20 1.17 -1.51
N LEU A 99 -2.08 1.98 -0.47
CA LEU A 99 -1.29 3.20 -0.50
C LEU A 99 -0.04 2.96 0.35
N ARG A 100 1.14 3.03 -0.24
CA ARG A 100 2.42 2.90 0.47
C ARG A 100 3.35 4.03 0.09
N GLY A 101 4.15 4.50 1.03
CA GLY A 101 5.02 5.63 0.73
C GLY A 101 5.88 6.05 1.90
N GLU A 102 6.52 7.19 1.71
CA GLU A 102 7.32 7.86 2.72
C GLU A 102 7.14 9.37 2.67
N GLN A 103 7.09 10.01 3.84
CA GLN A 103 7.06 11.47 3.99
C GLN A 103 6.02 12.19 3.11
N THR A 104 6.42 12.64 1.92
CA THR A 104 5.64 13.47 0.99
C THR A 104 5.28 12.76 -0.31
N GLU A 105 5.67 11.49 -0.49
CA GLU A 105 5.40 10.72 -1.71
C GLU A 105 4.81 9.36 -1.38
N ALA A 106 3.86 8.92 -2.20
CA ALA A 106 3.30 7.58 -2.09
C ALA A 106 2.91 7.01 -3.46
N GLU A 107 2.80 5.69 -3.49
CA GLU A 107 2.29 4.93 -4.61
C GLU A 107 0.94 4.34 -4.23
N ILE A 108 -0.01 4.46 -5.14
CA ILE A 108 -1.26 3.72 -5.10
C ILE A 108 -1.11 2.49 -6.00
N ILE A 109 -1.48 1.33 -5.48
CA ILE A 109 -1.44 0.05 -6.18
C ILE A 109 -2.80 -0.61 -6.02
N CYS A 110 -3.39 -1.13 -7.10
CA CYS A 110 -4.65 -1.88 -7.02
C CYS A 110 -4.59 -3.14 -7.88
N PHE A 111 -4.96 -4.26 -7.28
CA PHE A 111 -5.08 -5.56 -7.92
C PHE A 111 -6.55 -5.95 -8.04
N GLY A 112 -6.89 -6.64 -9.13
CA GLY A 112 -8.23 -7.16 -9.34
C GLY A 112 -9.26 -6.06 -9.61
N ASP A 113 -10.43 -6.19 -9.01
CA ASP A 113 -11.52 -5.22 -9.15
C ASP A 113 -11.11 -3.83 -8.59
N PRO A 114 -11.35 -2.72 -9.30
CA PRO A 114 -11.04 -1.37 -8.83
C PRO A 114 -11.97 -0.85 -7.72
N GLU A 115 -12.98 -1.60 -7.26
CA GLU A 115 -13.85 -1.21 -6.14
C GLU A 115 -13.12 -0.69 -4.89
N PRO A 116 -12.02 -1.31 -4.40
CA PRO A 116 -11.25 -0.81 -3.26
C PRO A 116 -10.65 0.58 -3.49
N LEU A 117 -10.40 1.00 -4.73
CA LEU A 117 -9.93 2.36 -5.01
C LEU A 117 -10.96 3.40 -4.57
N SER A 118 -12.25 3.14 -4.78
CA SER A 118 -13.33 4.06 -4.39
C SER A 118 -13.38 4.25 -2.87
N HIS A 119 -13.24 3.17 -2.12
CA HIS A 119 -13.15 3.23 -0.66
C HIS A 119 -11.86 3.93 -0.22
N MET A 120 -10.74 3.65 -0.89
CA MET A 120 -9.47 4.31 -0.60
C MET A 120 -9.55 5.82 -0.73
N VAL A 121 -10.17 6.38 -1.78
CA VAL A 121 -10.34 7.84 -1.89
C VAL A 121 -10.93 8.45 -0.63
N SER A 122 -12.00 7.83 -0.12
CA SER A 122 -12.71 8.30 1.06
C SER A 122 -11.85 8.21 2.31
N VAL A 123 -11.07 7.14 2.45
CA VAL A 123 -10.12 6.97 3.56
C VAL A 123 -8.98 7.99 3.47
N LEU A 124 -8.42 8.23 2.28
CA LEU A 124 -7.34 9.19 2.08
C LEU A 124 -7.79 10.63 2.36
N ASP A 125 -9.01 11.00 1.97
CA ASP A 125 -9.61 12.29 2.32
C ASP A 125 -9.75 12.43 3.85
N ASN A 126 -10.34 11.44 4.51
CA ASN A 126 -10.52 11.44 5.98
C ASN A 126 -9.19 11.48 6.74
N LEU A 127 -8.13 10.87 6.21
CA LEU A 127 -6.79 10.90 6.78
C LEU A 127 -6.00 12.18 6.42
N GLY A 128 -6.57 13.05 5.59
CA GLY A 128 -5.91 14.27 5.11
C GLY A 128 -4.65 13.97 4.29
N LEU A 129 -4.69 12.90 3.51
CA LEU A 129 -3.62 12.46 2.60
C LEU A 129 -3.82 12.96 1.16
N LEU A 130 -4.99 13.51 0.83
CA LEU A 130 -5.26 14.13 -0.47
C LEU A 130 -5.28 15.65 -0.34
N SER A 131 -4.66 16.32 -1.30
CA SER A 131 -4.84 17.77 -1.46
C SER A 131 -6.14 18.05 -2.20
N PRO A 132 -6.80 19.20 -1.97
CA PRO A 132 -7.97 19.58 -2.74
C PRO A 132 -7.66 19.64 -4.24
N GLY A 133 -8.47 18.96 -5.05
CA GLY A 133 -8.29 18.91 -6.49
C GLY A 133 -7.16 18.00 -6.97
N THR A 134 -6.66 17.09 -6.13
CA THR A 134 -5.73 16.05 -6.58
C THR A 134 -6.38 15.18 -7.66
N GLU A 135 -5.76 15.16 -8.84
CA GLU A 135 -6.05 14.21 -9.91
C GLU A 135 -5.04 13.06 -9.85
N VAL A 136 -5.50 11.82 -10.03
CA VAL A 136 -4.64 10.65 -10.02
C VAL A 136 -4.83 9.88 -11.31
N GLU A 137 -3.77 9.84 -12.10
CA GLU A 137 -3.72 9.06 -13.34
C GLU A 137 -3.16 7.67 -13.04
N PHE A 138 -3.95 6.64 -13.36
CA PHE A 138 -3.55 5.26 -13.18
C PHE A 138 -2.95 4.70 -14.47
N THR A 139 -1.79 4.07 -14.33
CA THR A 139 -1.16 3.27 -15.38
C THR A 139 -1.35 1.79 -15.06
N GLU A 140 -1.83 1.03 -16.02
CA GLU A 140 -1.83 -0.43 -15.92
C GLU A 140 -0.40 -0.97 -16.09
N ARG A 141 0.03 -1.85 -15.19
CA ARG A 141 1.35 -2.49 -15.20
C ARG A 141 1.20 -4.00 -15.14
N THR A 142 2.15 -4.70 -15.74
CA THR A 142 2.24 -6.16 -15.67
C THR A 142 3.09 -6.58 -14.47
N LEU A 143 2.67 -7.65 -13.80
CA LEU A 143 3.40 -8.29 -12.73
C LEU A 143 4.36 -9.32 -13.30
N SER A 144 5.66 -9.14 -13.09
CA SER A 144 6.65 -10.14 -13.48
C SER A 144 6.49 -11.41 -12.64
N LEU A 145 6.26 -12.54 -13.31
CA LEU A 145 6.26 -13.86 -12.67
C LEU A 145 7.67 -14.38 -12.35
N LYS A 146 8.70 -13.68 -12.83
CA LYS A 146 10.11 -14.00 -12.56
C LYS A 146 10.66 -13.01 -11.55
N ILE A 147 11.47 -13.52 -10.61
CA ILE A 147 12.24 -12.68 -9.69
C ILE A 147 13.20 -11.82 -10.52
N PRO A 148 13.12 -10.48 -10.41
CA PRO A 148 14.01 -9.60 -11.14
C PRO A 148 15.44 -9.71 -10.60
N ALA A 149 16.42 -9.61 -11.50
CA ALA A 149 17.80 -9.44 -11.09
C ALA A 149 18.00 -8.02 -10.52
N PRO A 150 18.79 -7.85 -9.44
CA PRO A 150 19.19 -6.53 -8.98
C PRO A 150 19.99 -5.81 -10.07
N PRO A 151 19.84 -4.48 -10.22
CA PRO A 151 20.67 -3.67 -11.08
C PRO A 151 22.16 -3.80 -10.75
N GLU A 152 23.02 -3.52 -11.73
CA GLU A 152 24.46 -3.51 -11.51
C GLU A 152 24.84 -2.55 -10.36
N GLY A 153 25.67 -3.03 -9.43
CA GLY A 153 26.09 -2.29 -8.25
C GLY A 153 25.20 -2.43 -7.01
N VAL A 154 23.99 -3.00 -7.14
CA VAL A 154 23.13 -3.31 -5.98
C VAL A 154 23.56 -4.64 -5.36
N LYS A 155 23.86 -4.63 -4.04
CA LYS A 155 24.35 -5.80 -3.28
C LYS A 155 23.24 -6.62 -2.59
N LEU A 156 21.98 -6.45 -3.02
CA LEU A 156 20.88 -7.27 -2.54
C LEU A 156 20.84 -8.58 -3.33
N ASP A 157 20.50 -9.69 -2.67
CA ASP A 157 20.17 -10.90 -3.41
C ASP A 157 18.87 -10.69 -4.21
N PRO A 158 18.63 -11.50 -5.26
CA PRO A 158 17.45 -11.33 -6.10
C PRO A 158 16.11 -11.39 -5.37
N VAL A 159 15.99 -12.15 -4.28
CA VAL A 159 14.74 -12.28 -3.52
C VAL A 159 14.46 -10.99 -2.75
N LEU A 160 15.46 -10.44 -2.04
CA LEU A 160 15.30 -9.16 -1.35
C LEU A 160 15.11 -7.98 -2.33
N TRP A 161 15.78 -8.02 -3.48
CA TRP A 161 15.52 -7.05 -4.55
C TRP A 161 14.08 -7.19 -5.09
N GLY A 162 13.64 -8.42 -5.32
CA GLY A 162 12.28 -8.74 -5.74
C GLY A 162 11.24 -8.19 -4.77
N LEU A 163 11.45 -8.37 -3.46
CA LEU A 163 10.56 -7.83 -2.43
C LEU A 163 10.44 -6.30 -2.54
N LEU A 164 11.56 -5.58 -2.70
CA LEU A 164 11.57 -4.13 -2.78
C LEU A 164 10.68 -3.61 -3.92
N VAL A 165 10.78 -4.25 -5.10
CA VAL A 165 10.08 -3.80 -6.31
C VAL A 165 8.70 -4.43 -6.47
N HIS A 166 8.34 -5.43 -5.68
CA HIS A 166 7.06 -6.10 -5.80
C HIS A 166 5.90 -5.16 -5.37
N PRO A 167 4.78 -5.13 -6.11
CA PRO A 167 3.66 -4.26 -5.77
C PRO A 167 2.88 -4.72 -4.51
N ASP A 168 2.92 -6.01 -4.17
CA ASP A 168 2.39 -6.54 -2.90
C ASP A 168 3.53 -7.12 -2.05
N TRP A 169 4.02 -6.34 -1.08
CA TRP A 169 5.12 -6.76 -0.22
C TRP A 169 4.76 -7.94 0.68
N PHE A 170 3.51 -8.03 1.13
CA PHE A 170 3.10 -9.04 2.11
C PHE A 170 2.88 -10.40 1.44
N ALA A 171 2.23 -10.42 0.28
CA ALA A 171 2.12 -11.63 -0.52
C ALA A 171 3.51 -12.14 -0.95
N PHE A 172 4.39 -11.24 -1.43
CA PHE A 172 5.73 -11.64 -1.85
C PHE A 172 6.54 -12.23 -0.68
N ALA A 173 6.54 -11.56 0.47
CA ALA A 173 7.25 -12.07 1.64
C ALA A 173 6.77 -13.47 2.05
N ARG A 174 5.45 -13.70 2.06
CA ARG A 174 4.85 -15.02 2.33
C ARG A 174 5.30 -16.06 1.31
N ASP A 175 5.20 -15.75 0.02
CA ASP A 175 5.41 -16.72 -1.07
C ASP A 175 6.89 -17.13 -1.18
N TYR A 176 7.82 -16.28 -0.74
CA TYR A 176 9.26 -16.55 -0.72
C TYR A 176 9.82 -16.88 0.68
N GLY A 177 8.96 -17.08 1.67
CA GLY A 177 9.37 -17.50 3.02
C GLY A 177 10.20 -16.44 3.78
N ILE A 178 10.01 -15.17 3.47
CA ILE A 178 10.67 -14.05 4.14
C ILE A 178 9.93 -13.75 5.45
N GLU A 179 10.63 -13.87 6.58
CA GLU A 179 10.09 -13.52 7.89
C GLU A 179 9.90 -11.99 7.98
N ARG A 180 8.70 -11.56 8.38
CA ARG A 180 8.30 -10.16 8.42
C ARG A 180 7.66 -9.84 9.77
N VAL A 181 7.91 -8.63 10.25
CA VAL A 181 7.18 -8.01 11.36
C VAL A 181 6.81 -6.58 10.96
N GLY A 182 5.52 -6.32 10.72
CA GLY A 182 5.09 -5.07 10.12
C GLY A 182 5.78 -4.78 8.77
N LEU A 183 6.33 -3.59 8.56
CA LEU A 183 7.01 -3.29 7.29
C LEU A 183 8.47 -3.79 7.23
N ARG A 184 8.98 -4.36 8.33
CA ARG A 184 10.38 -4.82 8.42
C ARG A 184 10.48 -6.29 8.08
N VAL A 185 11.56 -6.65 7.40
CA VAL A 185 11.95 -8.05 7.20
C VAL A 185 13.07 -8.43 8.14
N ARG A 186 13.00 -9.66 8.66
CA ARG A 186 14.10 -10.25 9.41
C ARG A 186 14.95 -11.07 8.44
N VAL A 187 16.20 -10.64 8.28
CA VAL A 187 17.22 -11.41 7.56
C VAL A 187 18.07 -12.11 8.60
N VAL A 188 17.91 -13.44 8.70
CA VAL A 188 18.77 -14.27 9.54
C VAL A 188 19.93 -14.75 8.66
N ALA A 189 21.13 -14.26 8.94
CA ALA A 189 22.37 -14.69 8.30
C ALA A 189 23.01 -15.86 9.05
#